data_AF-A0A8J7B927-F1
#
_entry.id   AF-A0A8J7B927-F1
#
_cell.length_a   1.000
_cell.length_b   1.000
_cell.length_c   1.000
_cell.angle_alpha   90.00
_cell.angle_beta   90.00
_cell.angle_gamma   90.00
#
_symmetry.space_group_name_H-M   'P 1'
#
loop_
_entity.id
_entity.type
_entity.pdbx_description
1 polymer ?
#
loop_
_entity_poly.entity_id
_entity_poly.type
_entity_poly.pdbx_seq_one_letter_code
_entity_poly.pdbx_strand_id
1 'polypeptide(L)'
;MAIAFGVTAIASLPSQTLAQTAPKNTPSSNPQPQSGCISGYPDGTFRGDRPVTRYEFAAGLNACLNNIEQQIPTNRANLATKADFRALIERQRELNAQVKDLSSRVDGISTKTMTRPRQPLRHGPKL
;
A
#
# COMPACT_ATOMS: atom_id res chain seq x y z
N MET A 1 36.70 -6.27 -55.95
CA MET A 1 36.41 -6.03 -54.53
C MET A 1 35.22 -5.07 -54.48
N ALA A 2 34.05 -5.55 -54.04
CA ALA A 2 32.76 -4.85 -54.04
C ALA A 2 32.74 -3.68 -53.02
N ILE A 3 31.87 -2.67 -53.10
CA ILE A 3 30.46 -2.63 -52.63
C ILE A 3 29.90 -1.27 -53.12
N ALA A 4 28.95 -1.20 -54.06
CA ALA A 4 27.48 -1.28 -53.94
C ALA A 4 26.83 -0.09 -53.20
N PHE A 5 26.00 0.63 -53.96
CA PHE A 5 25.35 1.91 -53.69
C PHE A 5 24.23 1.82 -52.65
N GLY A 6 24.05 2.91 -51.90
CA GLY A 6 23.00 3.08 -50.90
C GLY A 6 21.59 3.09 -51.48
N VAL A 7 20.70 2.35 -50.83
CA VAL A 7 19.25 2.49 -50.97
C VAL A 7 18.71 2.79 -49.59
N THR A 8 18.12 3.96 -49.45
CA THR A 8 17.31 4.40 -48.31
C THR A 8 16.17 3.41 -48.09
N ALA A 9 16.25 2.63 -47.02
CA ALA A 9 15.12 1.87 -46.53
C ALA A 9 14.12 2.84 -45.91
N ILE A 10 13.06 3.16 -46.64
CA ILE A 10 11.82 3.68 -46.06
C ILE A 10 11.36 2.59 -45.10
N ALA A 11 11.54 2.81 -43.81
CA ALA A 11 11.04 1.91 -42.79
C ALA A 11 9.51 1.87 -42.93
N SER A 12 9.01 0.82 -43.56
CA SER A 12 7.61 0.44 -43.54
C SER A 12 7.26 0.20 -42.08
N LEU A 13 6.61 1.17 -41.44
CA LEU A 13 6.03 1.02 -40.10
C LEU A 13 4.89 0.02 -40.25
N PRO A 14 4.98 -1.19 -39.68
CA PRO A 14 3.83 -2.07 -39.65
C PRO A 14 2.78 -1.43 -38.74
N SER A 15 1.56 -1.26 -39.27
CA SER A 15 0.39 -0.69 -38.59
C SER A 15 -0.13 -1.59 -37.44
N GLN A 16 0.70 -1.93 -36.46
CA GLN A 16 0.28 -2.75 -35.33
C GLN A 16 -0.26 -1.85 -34.21
N THR A 17 -1.56 -1.60 -34.32
CA THR A 17 -2.55 -1.72 -33.23
C THR A 17 -2.15 -1.19 -31.84
N LEU A 18 -2.79 -0.08 -31.45
CA LEU A 18 -2.86 0.46 -30.07
C LEU A 18 -3.58 -0.46 -29.06
N ALA A 19 -3.64 -1.77 -29.28
CA ALA A 19 -4.29 -2.72 -28.39
C ALA A 19 -3.28 -3.71 -27.81
N GLN A 20 -2.30 -3.20 -27.05
CA GLN A 20 -1.45 -4.05 -26.21
C GLN A 20 -1.88 -3.85 -24.77
N THR A 21 -2.67 -4.80 -24.25
CA THR A 21 -2.81 -5.00 -22.81
C THR A 21 -1.43 -5.34 -22.26
N ALA A 22 -1.03 -4.64 -21.19
CA ALA A 22 0.29 -4.76 -20.61
C ALA A 22 0.62 -6.21 -20.20
N PRO A 23 1.87 -6.68 -20.40
CA PRO A 23 2.31 -8.02 -20.02
C PRO A 23 2.21 -8.23 -18.49
N LYS A 24 1.57 -9.34 -18.08
CA LYS A 24 1.27 -9.71 -16.68
C LYS A 24 2.49 -10.09 -15.81
N ASN A 25 3.71 -9.79 -16.24
CA ASN A 25 4.97 -10.30 -15.66
C ASN A 25 5.81 -9.19 -15.00
N THR A 26 5.17 -8.20 -14.39
CA THR A 26 5.81 -7.36 -13.37
C THR A 26 5.72 -8.04 -12.00
N PRO A 27 6.84 -8.28 -11.31
CA PRO A 27 6.81 -8.73 -9.92
C PRO A 27 6.31 -7.56 -9.05
N SER A 28 5.00 -7.51 -8.86
CA SER A 28 4.37 -6.64 -7.87
C SER A 28 4.68 -7.18 -6.48
N SER A 29 5.20 -6.35 -5.58
CA SER A 29 5.39 -6.63 -4.15
C SER A 29 4.07 -6.85 -3.38
N ASN A 30 2.95 -6.99 -4.10
CA ASN A 30 1.64 -7.35 -3.61
C ASN A 30 1.02 -8.35 -4.62
N PRO A 31 0.79 -9.63 -4.28
CA PRO A 31 0.44 -10.68 -5.23
C PRO A 31 -1.04 -10.72 -5.63
N GLN A 32 -1.83 -9.67 -5.41
CA GLN A 32 -3.23 -9.71 -5.80
C GLN A 32 -3.39 -9.26 -7.26
N PRO A 33 -3.72 -10.15 -8.22
CA PRO A 33 -4.25 -9.71 -9.49
C PRO A 33 -5.60 -9.03 -9.21
N GLN A 34 -5.61 -7.71 -9.16
CA GLN A 34 -6.87 -6.94 -9.21
C GLN A 34 -7.42 -6.98 -10.64
N SER A 35 -7.74 -8.17 -11.13
CA SER A 35 -8.70 -8.27 -12.23
C SER A 35 -10.04 -7.90 -11.63
N GLY A 36 -10.62 -6.80 -12.11
CA GLY A 36 -11.99 -6.43 -11.75
C GLY A 36 -12.98 -7.56 -12.02
N CYS A 37 -14.22 -7.40 -11.56
CA CYS A 37 -15.31 -8.38 -11.65
C CYS A 37 -15.52 -9.01 -13.05
N ILE A 38 -15.07 -8.34 -14.12
CA ILE A 38 -15.00 -8.89 -15.48
C ILE A 38 -13.61 -9.49 -15.68
N SER A 39 -13.50 -10.78 -15.36
CA SER A 39 -12.42 -11.62 -15.89
C SER A 39 -12.85 -12.11 -17.27
N GLY A 40 -11.89 -12.32 -18.17
CA GLY A 40 -12.14 -12.90 -19.48
C GLY A 40 -12.62 -14.35 -19.40
N TYR A 41 -12.28 -15.15 -20.38
CA TYR A 41 -12.59 -16.58 -20.38
C TYR A 41 -11.90 -17.30 -19.19
N PRO A 42 -12.33 -18.53 -18.84
CA PRO A 42 -11.78 -19.28 -17.70
C PRO A 42 -10.27 -19.55 -17.78
N ASP A 43 -9.71 -19.46 -19.00
CA ASP A 43 -8.29 -19.54 -19.30
C ASP A 43 -7.52 -18.23 -18.99
N GLY A 44 -8.20 -17.20 -18.48
CA GLY A 44 -7.62 -15.90 -18.14
C GLY A 44 -7.38 -15.00 -19.36
N THR A 45 -7.88 -15.38 -20.54
CA THR A 45 -7.68 -14.63 -21.79
C THR A 45 -8.92 -13.84 -22.20
N PHE A 46 -8.71 -12.81 -23.00
CA PHE A 46 -9.80 -12.09 -23.69
C PHE A 46 -9.68 -12.39 -25.17
N ARG A 47 -10.68 -13.07 -25.75
CA ARG A 47 -10.69 -13.45 -27.17
C ARG A 47 -11.16 -12.29 -28.04
N GLY A 48 -10.40 -11.20 -28.03
CA GLY A 48 -10.70 -9.95 -28.74
C GLY A 48 -10.71 -10.07 -30.26
N ASP A 49 -10.15 -11.16 -30.80
CA ASP A 49 -10.16 -11.48 -32.24
C ASP A 49 -11.53 -11.90 -32.77
N ARG A 50 -12.51 -12.15 -31.88
CA ARG A 50 -13.89 -12.48 -32.24
C ARG A 50 -14.85 -11.40 -31.70
N PRO A 51 -15.87 -10.99 -32.48
CA PRO A 51 -16.94 -10.14 -31.96
C PRO A 51 -17.71 -10.85 -30.84
N VAL A 52 -17.91 -10.14 -29.73
CA VAL A 52 -18.77 -10.57 -28.64
C VAL A 52 -20.24 -10.33 -29.00
N THR A 53 -21.10 -11.28 -28.69
CA THR A 53 -22.54 -11.08 -28.84
C THR A 53 -23.09 -10.21 -27.70
N ARG A 54 -24.21 -9.51 -27.92
CA ARG A 54 -24.89 -8.76 -26.86
C ARG A 54 -25.24 -9.65 -25.64
N TYR A 55 -25.55 -10.92 -25.89
CA TYR A 55 -25.86 -11.90 -24.84
C TYR A 55 -24.63 -12.30 -24.01
N GLU A 56 -23.49 -12.53 -24.66
CA GLU A 56 -22.23 -12.85 -23.97
C GLU A 56 -21.77 -11.68 -23.11
N PHE A 57 -21.92 -10.45 -23.61
CA PHE A 57 -21.65 -9.25 -22.84
C PHE A 57 -22.57 -9.11 -21.63
N ALA A 58 -23.89 -9.31 -21.81
CA ALA A 58 -24.87 -9.24 -20.73
C ALA A 58 -24.61 -10.31 -19.66
N ALA A 59 -24.24 -11.53 -20.05
CA ALA A 59 -23.90 -12.61 -19.13
C ALA A 59 -22.64 -12.27 -18.29
N GLY A 60 -21.59 -11.73 -18.94
CA GLY A 60 -20.38 -11.27 -18.25
C GLY A 60 -20.66 -10.12 -17.28
N LEU A 61 -21.49 -9.16 -17.68
CA LEU A 61 -21.90 -8.03 -16.83
C LEU A 61 -22.75 -8.50 -15.64
N ASN A 62 -23.70 -9.40 -15.85
CA ASN A 62 -24.54 -9.95 -14.77
C ASN A 62 -23.71 -10.74 -13.75
N ALA A 63 -22.74 -11.53 -14.22
CA ALA A 63 -21.82 -12.24 -13.35
C ALA A 63 -20.95 -11.27 -12.53
N CYS A 64 -20.47 -10.19 -13.15
CA CYS A 64 -19.73 -9.14 -12.46
C CYS A 64 -20.58 -8.45 -11.38
N LEU A 65 -21.80 -8.03 -11.72
CA LEU A 65 -22.69 -7.33 -10.78
C LEU A 65 -23.00 -8.19 -9.55
N ASN A 66 -23.28 -9.48 -9.74
CA ASN A 66 -23.51 -10.41 -8.63
C ASN A 66 -22.25 -10.61 -7.76
N ASN A 67 -21.05 -10.60 -8.35
CA ASN A 67 -19.80 -10.68 -7.60
C ASN A 67 -19.55 -9.40 -6.79
N ILE A 68 -19.83 -8.23 -7.38
CA ILE A 68 -19.76 -6.94 -6.71
C ILE A 68 -20.78 -6.89 -5.57
N GLU A 69 -22.02 -7.33 -5.76
CA GLU A 69 -23.03 -7.36 -4.69
C GLU A 69 -22.61 -8.21 -3.48
N GLN A 70 -21.87 -9.29 -3.70
CA GLN A 70 -21.28 -10.08 -2.62
C GLN A 70 -20.07 -9.41 -1.94
N GLN A 71 -19.39 -8.51 -2.65
CA GLN A 71 -18.25 -7.75 -2.14
C GLN A 71 -18.62 -6.38 -1.56
N ILE A 72 -19.77 -5.81 -1.95
CA ILE A 72 -20.36 -4.62 -1.34
C ILE A 72 -20.64 -5.01 0.11
N PRO A 73 -19.97 -4.36 1.07
CA PRO A 73 -19.72 -4.95 2.36
C PRO A 73 -21.00 -5.15 3.17
N THR A 74 -21.42 -6.40 3.26
CA THR A 74 -21.96 -6.96 4.51
C THR A 74 -20.85 -7.10 5.57
N ASN A 75 -19.65 -6.54 5.34
CA ASN A 75 -18.55 -6.43 6.29
C ASN A 75 -18.81 -5.35 7.36
N ARG A 76 -19.94 -5.44 8.07
CA ARG A 76 -20.13 -4.68 9.31
C ARG A 76 -19.05 -4.99 10.35
N ALA A 77 -18.42 -6.16 10.25
CA ALA A 77 -17.32 -6.60 11.11
C ALA A 77 -16.07 -5.71 11.02
N ASN A 78 -15.87 -4.97 9.92
CA ASN A 78 -14.71 -4.08 9.74
C ASN A 78 -15.08 -2.59 9.85
N LEU A 79 -16.31 -2.26 10.25
CA LEU A 79 -16.72 -0.88 10.48
C LEU A 79 -16.30 -0.46 11.89
N ALA A 80 -15.61 0.68 11.98
CA ALA A 80 -15.30 1.28 13.27
C ALA A 80 -16.59 1.59 14.04
N THR A 81 -16.68 1.07 15.26
CA THR A 81 -17.83 1.25 16.13
C THR A 81 -17.65 2.46 17.05
N LYS A 82 -18.76 2.95 17.62
CA LYS A 82 -18.72 4.00 18.64
C LYS A 82 -17.86 3.61 19.86
N ALA A 83 -17.78 2.32 20.18
CA ALA A 83 -16.94 1.83 21.26
C ALA A 83 -15.45 1.98 20.93
N ASP A 84 -15.05 1.69 19.69
CA ASP A 84 -13.67 1.86 19.23
C ASP A 84 -13.23 3.32 19.30
N PHE A 85 -14.08 4.25 18.86
CA PHE A 85 -13.80 5.69 18.98
C PHE A 85 -13.63 6.14 20.44
N ARG A 86 -14.46 5.63 21.36
CA ARG A 86 -14.30 5.92 22.80
C ARG A 86 -12.98 5.36 23.33
N ALA A 87 -12.63 4.13 22.98
CA ALA A 87 -11.38 3.51 23.39
C ALA A 87 -10.15 4.30 22.91
N LEU A 88 -10.19 4.84 21.68
CA LEU A 88 -9.13 5.70 21.15
C LEU A 88 -9.00 7.01 21.93
N ILE A 89 -10.12 7.64 22.30
CA ILE A 89 -10.12 8.88 23.10
C ILE A 89 -9.49 8.63 24.47
N GLU A 90 -9.84 7.54 25.14
CA GLU A 90 -9.28 7.21 26.45
C GLU A 90 -7.78 6.85 26.35
N ARG A 91 -7.37 6.08 25.35
CA ARG A 91 -5.94 5.83 25.11
C ARG A 91 -5.17 7.12 24.85
N GLN A 92 -5.73 8.06 24.09
CA GLN A 92 -5.06 9.34 23.83
C GLN A 92 -4.88 10.16 25.12
N ARG A 93 -5.88 10.16 26.01
CA ARG A 93 -5.79 10.82 27.32
C ARG A 93 -4.71 10.19 28.19
N GLU A 94 -4.66 8.87 28.22
CA GLU A 94 -3.67 8.13 28.99
C GLU A 94 -2.26 8.39 28.47
N LEU A 95 -2.05 8.34 27.15
CA LEU A 95 -0.76 8.68 26.54
C LEU A 95 -0.31 10.10 26.92
N ASN A 96 -1.22 11.07 26.88
CA ASN A 96 -0.90 12.44 27.27
C ASN A 96 -0.51 12.53 28.76
N ALA A 97 -1.16 11.77 29.64
CA ALA A 97 -0.80 11.71 31.05
C ALA A 97 0.57 11.05 31.27
N GLN A 98 0.86 9.95 30.56
CA GLN A 98 2.15 9.25 30.64
C GLN A 98 3.31 10.13 30.16
N VAL A 99 3.13 10.89 29.08
CA VAL A 99 4.14 11.85 28.58
C VAL A 99 4.42 12.95 29.62
N LYS A 100 3.38 13.46 30.30
CA LYS A 100 3.54 14.48 31.34
C LYS A 100 4.33 13.97 32.55
N ASP A 101 4.03 12.76 33.02
CA ASP A 101 4.78 12.12 34.11
C ASP A 101 6.24 11.91 33.73
N LEU A 102 6.47 11.40 32.51
CA LEU A 102 7.83 11.16 32.02
C LEU A 102 8.65 12.45 31.96
N SER A 103 8.07 13.56 31.50
CA SER A 103 8.72 14.88 31.52
C SER A 103 9.12 15.29 32.94
N SER A 104 8.20 15.19 33.90
CA SER A 104 8.46 15.53 35.31
C SER A 104 9.62 14.70 35.90
N ARG A 105 9.68 13.41 35.58
CA ARG A 105 10.78 12.53 36.01
C ARG A 105 12.11 12.94 35.39
N VAL A 106 12.13 13.28 34.10
CA VAL A 106 13.33 13.78 33.41
C VAL A 106 13.79 15.10 34.04
N ASP A 107 12.88 16.01 34.35
CA ASP A 107 13.18 17.29 34.99
C ASP A 107 13.76 17.10 36.41
N GLY A 108 13.20 16.18 37.19
CA GLY A 108 13.71 15.79 38.50
C GLY A 108 15.13 15.20 38.46
N ILE A 109 15.43 14.42 37.42
CA ILE A 109 16.79 13.87 37.22
C ILE A 109 17.75 14.98 36.79
N SER A 110 17.32 15.86 35.88
CA SER A 110 18.12 17.00 35.42
C SER A 110 18.51 17.91 36.58
N THR A 111 17.54 18.28 37.42
CA THR A 111 17.77 19.11 38.62
C THR A 111 18.67 18.41 39.64
N LYS A 112 18.50 17.10 39.91
CA LYS A 112 19.38 16.34 40.81
C LYS A 112 20.82 16.27 40.28
N THR A 113 20.97 16.17 38.97
CA THR A 113 22.29 16.15 38.32
C THR A 113 22.96 17.52 38.39
N MET A 114 22.19 18.60 38.23
CA MET A 114 22.67 19.98 38.31
C MET A 114 22.97 20.44 39.76
N THR A 115 22.25 19.88 40.74
CA THR A 115 22.39 20.25 42.16
C THR A 115 23.37 19.36 42.92
N ARG A 116 24.09 18.43 42.27
CA ARG A 116 25.11 17.61 42.95
C ARG A 116 26.16 18.55 43.56
N PRO A 117 26.17 18.77 44.89
CA PRO A 117 27.20 19.61 45.51
C PRO A 117 28.53 18.94 45.22
N ARG A 118 29.55 19.71 44.84
CA ARG A 118 30.93 19.19 44.81
C ARG A 118 31.25 18.71 46.22
N GLN A 119 31.06 17.41 46.46
CA GLN A 119 31.45 16.77 47.69
C GLN A 119 32.98 16.93 47.74
N PRO A 120 33.54 17.71 48.69
CA PRO A 120 34.97 17.88 48.75
C PRO A 120 35.58 16.49 48.99
N LEU A 121 36.44 16.05 48.08
CA LEU A 121 37.22 14.84 48.23
C LEU A 121 38.02 14.99 49.53
N ARG A 122 37.60 14.28 50.57
CA ARG A 122 38.30 14.22 51.86
C ARG A 122 39.58 13.41 51.63
N HIS A 123 40.64 14.07 51.15
CA HIS A 123 41.97 13.50 51.15
C HIS A 123 42.34 13.19 52.60
N GLY A 124 42.58 11.91 52.88
CA GLY A 124 43.04 11.45 54.19
C GLY A 124 44.35 12.15 54.57
N PRO A 125 44.60 12.36 55.88
CA PRO A 125 45.81 13.02 56.33
C PRO A 125 47.03 12.25 55.84
N LYS A 126 47.90 12.94 55.09
CA LYS A 126 49.28 12.51 54.89
C LYS A 126 50.03 12.84 56.18
N LEU A 127 50.35 11.82 56.96
CA LEU A 127 51.52 11.70 57.84
C LEU A 127 51.59 10.27 58.35
#